data_AF-A0A5N3VYG8-F1
#
_entry.id   AF-A0A5N3VYG8-F1
#
_cell.length_a   1.000
_cell.length_b   1.000
_cell.length_c   1.000
_cell.angle_alpha   90.00
_cell.angle_beta   90.00
_cell.angle_gamma   90.00
#
_symmetry.space_group_name_H-M   'P 1'
#
loop_
_entity.id
_entity.type
_entity.pdbx_description
1 polymer ?
#
loop_
_entity_poly.entity_id
_entity_poly.type
_entity_poly.pdbx_seq_one_letter_code
_entity_poly.pdbx_strand_id
1 'polypeptide(L)' 'CIESLIAVLQKHTGRDGNNSKLSKAEFLIFMNTELDLNSDGQLDFQEFLNLIGGLAIACHESFVKSASDRK' A
#
# COMPACT_ATOMS: atom_id res chain seq x y z
N CYS A 1 -4.18 10.81 -1.44
CA CYS A 1 -2.71 10.84 -1.59
C CYS A 1 -2.07 10.01 -0.49
N ILE A 2 -1.28 9.00 -0.87
CA ILE A 2 -0.37 8.13 -0.08
C ILE A 2 -0.87 7.54 1.25
N GLU A 3 -1.55 8.31 2.12
CA GLU A 3 -2.23 7.80 3.33
C GLU A 3 -3.26 6.70 3.01
N SER A 4 -3.84 6.70 1.80
CA SER A 4 -4.69 5.60 1.32
C SER A 4 -3.93 4.28 1.12
N LEU A 5 -2.63 4.29 0.81
CA LEU A 5 -1.91 3.07 0.41
C LEU A 5 -1.78 2.08 1.58
N ILE A 6 -1.50 2.58 2.78
CA ILE A 6 -1.40 1.78 4.01
C ILE A 6 -2.78 1.28 4.41
N ALA A 7 -3.78 2.17 4.39
CA ALA A 7 -5.15 1.82 4.74
C ALA A 7 -5.75 0.81 3.74
N VAL A 8 -5.41 0.91 2.46
CA VAL A 8 -5.87 0.00 1.40
C VAL A 8 -5.13 -1.33 1.45
N LEU A 9 -3.82 -1.34 1.69
CA LEU A 9 -3.05 -2.57 1.94
C LEU A 9 -3.58 -3.28 3.19
N GLN A 10 -3.82 -2.56 4.29
CA GLN A 10 -4.39 -3.12 5.51
C GLN A 10 -5.85 -3.55 5.35
N LYS A 11 -6.66 -2.86 4.53
CA LYS A 11 -8.06 -3.22 4.21
C LYS A 11 -8.18 -4.43 3.29
N HIS A 12 -7.17 -4.70 2.47
CA HIS A 12 -7.13 -5.89 1.60
C HIS A 12 -6.39 -7.06 2.24
N THR A 13 -5.51 -6.85 3.23
CA THR A 13 -5.05 -7.94 4.10
C THR A 13 -6.19 -8.33 5.04
N GLY A 14 -6.69 -9.57 4.95
CA GLY A 14 -7.65 -10.11 5.92
C GLY A 14 -8.98 -10.60 5.35
N ARG A 15 -9.22 -10.47 4.04
CA ARG A 15 -10.45 -10.99 3.40
C ARG A 15 -10.49 -12.53 3.32
N ASP A 16 -9.32 -13.18 3.43
CA ASP A 16 -9.13 -14.65 3.42
C ASP A 16 -8.74 -15.23 4.80
N GLY A 17 -8.88 -14.46 5.90
CA GLY A 17 -8.54 -14.94 7.26
C GLY A 17 -7.04 -15.04 7.60
N ASN A 18 -6.15 -14.89 6.62
CA ASN A 18 -4.69 -14.83 6.80
C ASN A 18 -4.19 -13.37 6.78
N ASN A 19 -4.22 -12.71 7.94
CA ASN A 19 -3.91 -11.27 8.08
C ASN A 19 -2.44 -10.88 7.80
N SER A 20 -1.61 -11.84 7.37
CA SER A 20 -0.17 -11.67 7.11
C SER A 20 0.20 -11.79 5.64
N LYS A 21 -0.76 -12.07 4.74
CA LYS A 21 -0.50 -12.27 3.30
C LYS A 21 -1.56 -11.58 2.45
N LEU A 22 -1.12 -10.91 1.39
CA LEU A 22 -1.96 -10.35 0.34
C LEU A 22 -2.00 -11.33 -0.83
N SER A 23 -3.18 -11.63 -1.38
CA SER A 23 -3.26 -12.50 -2.56
C SER A 23 -2.78 -11.78 -3.82
N LYS A 24 -2.34 -12.55 -4.82
CA LYS A 24 -1.96 -11.99 -6.13
C LYS A 24 -3.11 -11.23 -6.79
N ALA A 25 -4.35 -11.70 -6.61
CA ALA A 25 -5.53 -11.05 -7.18
C ALA A 25 -5.81 -9.69 -6.53
N GLU A 26 -5.73 -9.60 -5.20
CA GLU A 26 -5.92 -8.34 -4.47
C GLU A 26 -4.83 -7.32 -4.83
N PHE A 27 -3.58 -7.77 -4.94
CA PHE A 27 -2.49 -6.92 -5.39
C PHE A 27 -2.73 -6.40 -6.81
N LEU A 28 -3.23 -7.24 -7.72
CA LEU A 28 -3.50 -6.86 -9.10
C LEU A 28 -4.67 -5.87 -9.21
N ILE A 29 -5.73 -6.04 -8.42
CA ILE A 29 -6.84 -5.09 -8.34
C ILE A 29 -6.33 -3.74 -7.85
N PHE A 30 -5.58 -3.74 -6.74
CA PHE A 30 -4.99 -2.53 -6.18
C PHE A 30 -4.11 -1.79 -7.19
N MET A 31 -3.23 -2.49 -7.90
CA MET A 31 -2.36 -1.87 -8.90
C MET A 31 -3.16 -1.23 -10.05
N ASN A 32 -4.23 -1.88 -10.51
CA ASN A 32 -5.02 -1.37 -11.63
C ASN A 32 -6.06 -0.31 -11.24
N THR A 33 -6.40 -0.13 -9.96
CA THR A 33 -7.45 0.83 -9.56
C THR A 33 -6.94 1.99 -8.74
N GLU A 34 -5.91 1.78 -7.92
CA GLU A 34 -5.41 2.81 -6.99
C GLU A 34 -4.08 3.42 -7.43
N LEU A 35 -3.32 2.72 -8.29
CA LEU A 35 -2.02 3.18 -8.79
C LEU A 35 -2.07 3.69 -10.23
N ASP A 36 -3.07 3.26 -11.03
CA ASP A 36 -3.33 3.79 -12.36
C ASP A 36 -4.01 5.18 -12.24
N LEU A 37 -3.17 6.19 -12.00
CA LEU A 37 -3.61 7.57 -11.74
C LEU A 37 -4.04 8.27 -13.03
N ASN A 38 -3.52 7.81 -14.17
CA ASN A 38 -3.82 8.36 -15.47
C ASN A 38 -4.94 7.61 -16.22
N SER A 39 -5.41 6.47 -15.66
CA SER A 39 -6.46 5.61 -16.18
C SER A 39 -6.18 5.02 -17.57
N ASP A 40 -4.90 4.72 -17.87
CA ASP A 40 -4.47 4.14 -19.14
C ASP A 40 -4.42 2.60 -19.12
N GLY A 41 -4.74 1.98 -17.98
CA GLY A 41 -4.72 0.53 -17.79
C GLY A 41 -3.31 -0.06 -17.72
N GLN A 42 -2.28 0.79 -17.61
CA GLN A 42 -0.89 0.42 -17.41
C GLN A 42 -0.38 1.07 -16.13
N LEU A 43 0.85 0.73 -15.77
CA LEU A 43 1.49 1.28 -14.60
C LEU A 43 2.84 1.83 -15.03
N ASP A 44 2.92 3.15 -15.09
CA ASP A 44 4.13 3.84 -15.52
C ASP A 44 5.17 3.94 -14.38
N PHE A 45 6.37 4.41 -14.72
CA PHE A 45 7.45 4.49 -13.74
C PHE A 45 7.15 5.48 -12.61
N GLN A 46 6.42 6.56 -12.88
CA GLN A 46 6.05 7.55 -11.87
C GLN A 46 5.01 6.98 -10.90
N GLU A 47 4.03 6.24 -11.40
CA GLU A 47 3.03 5.54 -10.60
C GLU A 47 3.68 4.45 -9.72
N PHE A 48 4.65 3.72 -10.28
CA PHE A 48 5.47 2.78 -9.52
C PHE A 48 6.29 3.47 -8.41
N LEU A 49 6.92 4.61 -8.69
CA LEU A 49 7.66 5.36 -7.69
C LEU A 49 6.76 5.92 -6.59
N ASN A 50 5.52 6.29 -6.92
CA ASN A 50 4.53 6.73 -5.94
C ASN A 50 4.15 5.60 -4.96
N LEU A 51 4.05 4.35 -5.45
CA LEU A 51 3.88 3.17 -4.60
C LEU A 51 5.05 2.98 -3.63
N ILE A 52 6.28 2.97 -4.15
CA ILE A 52 7.49 2.76 -3.34
C ILE A 52 7.67 3.88 -2.31
N GLY A 53 7.48 5.13 -2.73
CA GLY A 53 7.54 6.29 -1.84
C GLY A 53 6.48 6.23 -0.75
N GLY A 54 5.25 5.88 -1.10
CA GLY A 54 4.17 5.70 -0.13
C GLY A 54 4.43 4.59 0.89
N LEU A 55 4.99 3.46 0.44
CA LEU A 55 5.39 2.36 1.32
C LEU A 55 6.56 2.76 2.24
N ALA A 56 7.55 3.50 1.75
CA ALA A 56 8.67 3.95 2.56
C ALA A 56 8.21 4.89 3.70
N ILE A 57 7.32 5.84 3.41
CA ILE A 57 6.73 6.74 4.40
C ILE A 57 5.93 5.94 5.44
N ALA A 58 5.09 5.02 4.98
CA ALA A 58 4.32 4.13 5.83
C ALA A 58 5.17 3.34 6.85
N CYS A 59 6.26 2.76 6.34
CA CYS A 59 7.20 2.01 7.17
C CYS A 59 7.90 2.94 8.17
N HIS A 60 8.27 4.16 7.75
CA HIS A 60 8.88 5.15 8.64
C HIS A 60 7.93 5.56 9.77
N GLU A 61 6.68 5.88 9.47
CA GLU A 61 5.67 6.25 10.47
C GLU A 61 5.41 5.10 11.46
N SER A 62 5.29 3.86 10.96
CA SER A 62 5.10 2.67 11.80
C SER A 62 6.29 2.45 12.74
N PHE A 63 7.51 2.66 12.25
CA PHE A 63 8.74 2.53 13.04
C PHE A 63 8.85 3.63 14.10
N VAL A 64 8.61 4.89 13.73
CA VAL A 64 8.67 6.04 14.64
C VAL A 64 7.59 5.94 15.71
N LYS A 65 6.37 5.54 15.35
CA LYS A 65 5.27 5.31 16.30
C LYS A 65 5.59 4.20 17.31
N SER A 66 6.14 3.08 16.84
CA SER A 66 6.58 1.98 17.71
C SER A 66 7.77 2.34 18.62
N ALA A 67 8.56 3.35 18.26
CA ALA A 67 9.64 3.87 19.10
C ALA A 67 9.12 4.79 20.22
N SER A 68 7.98 5.46 20.00
CA SER A 68 7.36 6.36 20.99
C SER A 68 6.52 5.62 22.04
N ASP A 69 5.94 4.46 21.73
CA ASP A 69 5.17 3.63 22.69
C ASP A 69 6.05 2.85 23.69
N ARG A 70 7.39 2.95 23.57
CA ARG A 70 8.36 2.32 24.50
C ARG A 70 8.87 3.28 25.60
N LYS A 71 8.11 4.31 25.94
CA LYS A 71 8.46 5.26 27.01
C LYS A 71 7.40 5.36 28.09
#